data_AF-A0A2E5YQZ9-F1
#
_entry.id   AF-A0A2E5YQZ9-F1
#
_cell.length_a   1.000
_cell.length_b   1.000
_cell.length_c   1.000
_cell.angle_alpha   90.00
_cell.angle_beta   90.00
_cell.angle_gamma   90.00
#
_symmetry.space_group_name_H-M   'P 1'
#
loop_
_entity.id
_entity.type
_entity.pdbx_description
1 polymer ?
#
loop_
_entity_poly.entity_id
_entity_poly.type
_entity_poly.pdbx_seq_one_letter_code
_entity_poly.pdbx_strand_id
1 'polypeptide(L)' 'MRIRELLVGLFVLFPLAALAAPRVGGPAPDFVFWGEDGASYRLADYIGKQAAVIAWFPKAFTSG' A
#
# COMPACT_ATOMS: atom_id res chain seq x y z
N MET A 1 25.74 26.69 -7.39
CA MET A 1 24.74 25.61 -7.30
C MET A 1 23.37 26.26 -7.36
N ARG A 2 22.66 26.11 -8.48
CA ARG A 2 21.38 26.79 -8.69
C ARG A 2 20.27 25.98 -8.02
N ILE A 3 19.32 26.64 -7.35
CA ILE A 3 18.22 26.00 -6.59
C ILE A 3 17.42 24.94 -7.38
N ARG A 4 17.40 25.07 -8.71
CA ARG A 4 16.84 24.08 -9.66
C ARG A 4 17.53 22.71 -9.60
N GLU A 5 18.82 22.65 -9.32
CA GLU A 5 19.62 21.42 -9.21
C GLU A 5 19.29 20.68 -7.90
N LEU A 6 19.03 21.42 -6.82
CA LEU A 6 18.62 20.86 -5.53
C LEU A 6 17.20 20.26 -5.57
N LEU A 7 16.28 20.90 -6.30
CA LEU A 7 14.90 20.41 -6.46
C LEU A 7 14.84 19.11 -7.28
N VAL A 8 15.71 18.95 -8.28
CA VAL A 8 15.82 17.71 -9.06
C VAL A 8 16.45 16.59 -8.23
N GLY A 9 17.47 16.88 -7.41
CA GLY A 9 18.07 15.89 -6.51
C GLY A 9 17.12 15.40 -5.42
N LEU A 10 16.24 16.26 -4.91
CA LEU A 10 15.25 15.91 -3.89
C LEU A 10 14.14 14.97 -4.42
N PHE A 11 13.82 15.04 -5.71
CA PHE A 11 12.78 14.20 -6.34
C PHE A 11 13.26 12.75 -6.59
N VAL A 12 14.57 12.52 -6.70
CA VAL A 12 15.16 11.18 -6.91
C VAL A 12 15.25 10.36 -5.60
N LEU A 13 15.12 11.00 -4.44
CA LEU A 13 15.24 10.36 -3.11
C LEU A 13 13.91 9.88 -2.50
N PHE A 14 12.79 9.94 -3.23
CA PHE A 14 11.46 9.57 -2.73
C PHE A 14 10.80 8.54 -3.67
N PRO A 15 10.37 7.33 -3.24
CA PRO A 15 10.38 6.74 -1.90
C PRO A 15 11.09 5.37 -1.83
N LEU A 16 12.15 5.26 -1.01
CA LEU A 16 12.69 3.97 -0.55
C LEU A 16 11.66 3.18 0.30
N ALA A 17 10.63 3.87 0.83
CA ALA A 17 9.56 3.28 1.62
C ALA A 17 8.70 2.27 0.86
N ALA A 18 8.67 2.32 -0.48
CA ALA A 18 7.92 1.38 -1.30
C ALA A 18 8.64 0.02 -1.52
N LEU A 19 9.90 -0.10 -1.07
CA LEU A 19 10.73 -1.30 -1.31
C LEU A 19 10.83 -2.25 -0.10
N ALA A 20 10.22 -1.91 1.04
CA ALA A 20 10.26 -2.75 2.22
C ALA A 20 9.26 -3.91 2.10
N ALA A 21 9.76 -5.14 1.98
CA ALA A 21 8.92 -6.32 2.01
C ALA A 21 8.20 -6.47 3.36
N PRO A 22 6.94 -6.97 3.39
CA PRO A 22 6.26 -7.28 4.63
C PRO A 22 7.10 -8.25 5.47
N ARG A 23 7.18 -7.98 6.78
CA ARG A 23 7.86 -8.85 7.74
C ARG A 23 6.88 -9.33 8.80
N VAL A 24 7.09 -10.55 9.29
CA VAL A 24 6.31 -11.11 10.39
C VAL A 24 6.44 -10.21 11.64
N GLY A 25 5.31 -9.92 12.28
CA GLY A 25 5.24 -9.04 13.45
C GLY A 25 5.42 -7.54 13.15
N GLY A 26 5.69 -7.15 11.90
CA GLY A 26 5.63 -5.76 11.47
C GLY A 26 4.19 -5.31 11.17
N PRO A 27 3.91 -4.00 11.19
CA PRO A 27 2.64 -3.50 10.69
C PRO A 27 2.50 -3.82 9.20
N ALA A 28 1.29 -4.20 8.79
CA ALA A 28 0.97 -4.33 7.39
C ALA A 28 1.02 -2.94 6.69
N PRO A 29 1.47 -2.86 5.42
CA PRO A 29 1.40 -1.62 4.66
C PRO A 29 -0.04 -1.13 4.54
N ASP A 30 -0.23 0.18 4.65
CA ASP A 30 -1.56 0.77 4.49
C ASP A 30 -1.94 0.84 3.00
N PHE A 31 -3.17 0.44 2.69
CA PHE A 31 -3.72 0.43 1.34
C PHE A 31 -5.21 0.80 1.36
N VAL A 32 -5.72 1.18 0.19
CA VAL A 32 -7.13 1.44 -0.06
C VAL A 32 -7.64 0.46 -1.10
N PHE A 33 -8.72 -0.24 -0.78
CA PHE A 33 -9.44 -1.11 -1.71
C PHE A 33 -10.75 -0.47 -2.13
N TRP A 34 -11.12 -0.69 -3.38
CA TRP A 34 -12.43 -0.38 -3.92
C TRP A 34 -13.27 -1.64 -3.90
N GLY A 35 -14.39 -1.61 -3.18
CA GLY A 35 -15.35 -2.70 -3.15
C GLY A 35 -16.24 -2.70 -4.39
N GLU A 36 -16.82 -3.87 -4.69
CA GLU A 36 -17.83 -4.00 -5.75
C GLU A 36 -19.13 -3.25 -5.42
N ASP A 37 -19.33 -2.90 -4.15
CA ASP A 37 -20.38 -2.02 -3.65
C ASP A 37 -20.16 -0.53 -3.98
N GLY A 38 -19.03 -0.19 -4.60
CA GLY A 38 -18.64 1.18 -4.92
C GLY A 38 -18.07 1.96 -3.73
N ALA A 39 -17.89 1.34 -2.57
CA ALA A 39 -17.26 1.96 -1.42
C ALA A 39 -15.74 1.82 -1.45
N SER A 40 -15.06 2.69 -0.70
CA SER A 40 -13.61 2.57 -0.47
C SER A 40 -13.34 2.12 0.96
N TYR A 41 -12.33 1.28 1.11
CA TYR A 41 -11.96 0.64 2.37
C TYR A 41 -10.47 0.82 2.60
N ARG A 42 -10.08 1.54 3.65
CA ARG A 42 -8.67 1.73 4.02
C ARG A 42 -8.28 0.78 5.14
N LEU A 43 -7.13 0.11 5.03
CA LEU A 43 -6.68 -0.83 6.06
C LEU A 43 -6.60 -0.17 7.45
N ALA A 44 -6.11 1.08 7.50
CA ALA A 44 -6.00 1.85 8.73
C ALA A 44 -7.31 1.96 9.53
N ASP A 45 -8.48 1.93 8.87
CA ASP A 45 -9.78 2.06 9.53
C ASP A 45 -10.15 0.84 10.39
N TYR A 46 -9.46 -0.29 10.18
CA TYR A 46 -9.70 -1.56 10.84
C TYR A 46 -8.70 -1.90 11.95
N ILE A 47 -7.61 -1.12 12.08
CA ILE A 47 -6.58 -1.33 13.09
C ILE A 47 -7.21 -1.25 14.49
N GLY A 48 -6.96 -2.28 15.31
CA GLY A 48 -7.48 -2.39 16.68
C GLY A 48 -8.98 -2.71 16.79
N LYS A 49 -9.69 -2.84 15.67
CA LYS A 49 -11.12 -3.20 15.64
C LYS A 49 -11.33 -4.66 15.30
N GLN A 50 -10.57 -5.19 14.35
CA GLN A 50 -10.66 -6.58 13.91
C GLN A 50 -9.39 -7.01 13.16
N ALA A 51 -9.19 -8.32 13.04
CA ALA A 51 -8.17 -8.87 12.16
C ALA A 51 -8.61 -8.75 10.69
N ALA A 52 -7.67 -8.43 9.81
CA ALA A 52 -7.88 -8.40 8.37
C ALA A 52 -7.07 -9.52 7.70
N VAL A 53 -7.67 -10.20 6.73
CA VAL A 53 -7.01 -11.23 5.92
C VAL A 53 -7.01 -10.77 4.47
N ILE A 54 -5.84 -10.78 3.83
CA ILE A 54 -5.70 -10.49 2.40
C ILE A 54 -5.64 -11.83 1.67
N ALA A 55 -6.65 -12.09 0.85
CA ALA A 55 -6.65 -13.19 -0.11
C ALA A 55 -6.62 -12.61 -1.52
N TRP A 56 -5.72 -13.11 -2.36
CA TRP A 56 -5.56 -12.67 -3.74
C TRP A 56 -5.65 -13.85 -4.70
N PHE A 57 -6.23 -13.61 -5.88
CA PHE A 57 -6.30 -14.57 -6.97
C PHE A 57 -5.99 -13.88 -8.31
N PRO A 58 -5.43 -14.58 -9.31
CA PRO A 58 -5.04 -13.97 -10.58
C PRO A 58 -6.22 -13.44 -11.40
N LYS A 59 -7.35 -14.15 -11.36
CA LYS A 59 -8.53 -13.84 -12.19
C LYS A 59 -9.83 -14.35 -11.56
N ALA A 60 -10.85 -13.49 -11.56
CA ALA A 60 -12.18 -13.84 -11.09
C ALA A 60 -12.82 -14.93 -11.96
N PHE A 61 -13.75 -15.70 -11.37
CA PHE A 61 -14.55 -16.73 -12.06
C PHE A 61 -13.71 -17.82 -12.73
N THR A 62 -12.60 -18.21 -12.10
CA THR A 62 -11.78 -19.35 -12.52
C THR A 62 -11.76 -20.41 -11.42
N SER A 63 -11.55 -21.68 -11.81
CA SER A 63 -11.55 -22.81 -10.87
C SER A 63 -10.28 -22.89 -9.99
N GLY A 64 -9.31 -21.99 -10.19
CA GLY A 64 -7.97 -22.05 -9.60
C GLY A 64 -6.90 -22.33 -10.64
#